data_AF-A0A5P9QC97-F1
#
_entry.id   AF-A0A5P9QC97-F1
#
_cell.length_a   1.000
_cell.length_b   1.000
_cell.length_c   1.000
_cell.angle_alpha   90.00
_cell.angle_beta   90.00
_cell.angle_gamma   90.00
#
_symmetry.space_group_name_H-M   'P 1'
#
loop_
_entity.id
_entity.type
_entity.pdbx_description
1 polymer ?
#
loop_
_entity_poly.entity_id
_entity_poly.type
_entity_poly.pdbx_seq_one_letter_code
_entity_poly.pdbx_strand_id
1 'polypeptide(L)'
;MLDTTQPVYQDDTLENIANKNANFCELTAQYWVWRNVEARYKGMVHYRRFLKAPGTGRVIGREEIANALSDVDLLIPYRWEVAGEGIATIPKTVMNQYGRAHAAGDLLETFAIVEELFPDYRNAFLKVMRDSKFFLANMYIGRQEVFDDYSEWLFAILDKFAASCDLREYGTAYQSRVYGFLSERLFTVWLEKNTTVRYRRLGMLRPDKVVESTP
;
A
#
# COMPACT_ATOMS: atom_id res chain seq x y z
N MET A 1 -21.46 3.10 -8.64
CA MET A 1 -22.20 2.22 -7.71
C MET A 1 -21.52 0.87 -7.76
N LEU A 2 -21.12 0.30 -6.62
CA LEU A 2 -20.65 -1.09 -6.56
C LEU A 2 -21.80 -1.99 -7.02
N ASP A 3 -21.50 -3.01 -7.82
CA ASP A 3 -22.48 -3.99 -8.25
C ASP A 3 -22.91 -4.82 -7.03
N THR A 4 -24.08 -4.51 -6.47
CA THR A 4 -24.62 -5.16 -5.27
C THR A 4 -25.15 -6.58 -5.55
N THR A 5 -25.05 -7.05 -6.79
CA THR A 5 -25.44 -8.43 -7.15
C THR A 5 -24.32 -9.44 -6.89
N GLN A 6 -23.09 -8.98 -6.66
CA GLN A 6 -21.98 -9.86 -6.32
C GLN A 6 -21.97 -10.19 -4.82
N PRO A 7 -21.64 -11.44 -4.44
CA PRO A 7 -21.46 -11.79 -3.05
C PRO A 7 -20.37 -10.92 -2.40
N VAL A 8 -20.68 -10.38 -1.23
CA VAL A 8 -19.72 -9.66 -0.39
C VAL A 8 -19.06 -10.68 0.53
N TYR A 9 -17.73 -10.78 0.43
CA TYR A 9 -16.93 -11.64 1.30
C TYR A 9 -16.37 -10.83 2.47
N GLN A 10 -16.19 -11.50 3.59
CA GLN A 10 -15.50 -10.98 4.78
C GLN A 10 -14.13 -11.63 4.90
N ASP A 11 -13.17 -10.87 5.42
CA ASP A 11 -11.78 -11.27 5.56
C ASP A 11 -11.52 -12.20 6.76
N ASP A 12 -12.56 -12.64 7.47
CA ASP A 12 -12.52 -13.52 8.65
C ASP A 12 -12.90 -14.99 8.35
N THR A 13 -12.98 -15.32 7.06
CA THR A 13 -13.30 -16.68 6.58
C THR A 13 -12.06 -17.39 6.03
N LEU A 14 -12.10 -18.72 5.92
CA LEU A 14 -10.99 -19.53 5.38
C LEU A 14 -9.64 -19.20 6.05
N GLU A 15 -8.55 -19.15 5.30
CA GLU A 15 -7.25 -18.73 5.83
C GLU A 15 -7.19 -17.21 5.97
N ASN A 16 -6.99 -16.71 7.19
CA ASN A 16 -7.08 -15.29 7.47
C ASN A 16 -6.25 -14.80 8.65
N ILE A 17 -6.14 -13.47 8.73
CA ILE A 17 -5.56 -12.73 9.85
C ILE A 17 -6.50 -11.61 10.33
N ALA A 18 -7.82 -11.79 10.22
CA ALA A 18 -8.81 -10.75 10.54
C ALA A 18 -8.71 -10.24 12.00
N ASN A 19 -8.30 -11.11 12.92
CA ASN A 19 -8.03 -10.74 14.31
C ASN A 19 -6.89 -9.72 14.47
N LYS A 20 -6.04 -9.53 13.45
CA LYS A 20 -4.97 -8.52 13.41
C LYS A 20 -5.39 -7.18 12.81
N ASN A 21 -6.65 -7.00 12.38
CA ASN A 21 -7.11 -5.80 11.67
C ASN A 21 -6.87 -4.49 12.43
N ALA A 22 -6.91 -4.51 13.77
CA ALA A 22 -6.60 -3.33 14.59
C ALA A 22 -5.19 -2.75 14.32
N ASN A 23 -4.26 -3.57 13.84
CA ASN A 23 -2.86 -3.21 13.60
C ASN A 23 -2.47 -3.29 12.11
N PHE A 24 -3.01 -4.29 11.41
CA PHE A 24 -2.75 -4.54 9.98
C PHE A 24 -3.66 -3.75 9.06
N CYS A 25 -4.77 -3.19 9.56
CA CYS A 25 -5.72 -2.41 8.76
C CYS A 25 -6.17 -3.19 7.51
N GLU A 26 -6.26 -2.53 6.35
CA GLU A 26 -6.63 -3.14 5.07
C GLU A 26 -5.74 -4.32 4.63
N LEU A 27 -4.57 -4.54 5.25
CA LEU A 27 -3.72 -5.67 4.92
C LEU A 27 -4.37 -7.01 5.31
N THR A 28 -5.33 -7.05 6.24
CA THR A 28 -6.08 -8.29 6.50
C THR A 28 -6.90 -8.72 5.30
N ALA A 29 -7.51 -7.77 4.60
CA ALA A 29 -8.20 -8.01 3.34
C ALA A 29 -7.22 -8.36 2.20
N GLN A 30 -6.04 -7.73 2.13
CA GLN A 30 -5.00 -8.13 1.16
C GLN A 30 -4.58 -9.59 1.38
N TYR A 31 -4.31 -9.97 2.63
CA TYR A 31 -3.93 -11.33 3.00
C TYR A 31 -5.03 -12.32 2.61
N TRP A 32 -6.29 -12.00 2.93
CA TRP A 32 -7.41 -12.86 2.60
C TRP A 32 -7.55 -13.07 1.09
N VAL A 33 -7.44 -12.00 0.29
CA VAL A 33 -7.47 -12.09 -1.19
C VAL A 33 -6.29 -12.91 -1.71
N TRP A 34 -5.10 -12.72 -1.16
CA TRP A 34 -3.90 -13.48 -1.54
C TRP A 34 -4.10 -14.97 -1.33
N ARG A 35 -4.64 -15.39 -0.18
CA ARG A 35 -4.74 -16.81 0.21
C ARG A 35 -5.96 -17.53 -0.34
N ASN A 36 -7.03 -16.82 -0.66
CA ASN A 36 -8.33 -17.45 -0.90
C ASN A 36 -8.97 -17.16 -2.26
N VAL A 37 -8.42 -16.23 -3.05
CA VAL A 37 -9.03 -15.81 -4.32
C VAL A 37 -8.11 -16.11 -5.49
N GLU A 38 -8.64 -16.77 -6.51
CA GLU A 38 -8.03 -16.92 -7.83
C GLU A 38 -8.78 -16.03 -8.83
N ALA A 39 -8.09 -15.10 -9.48
CA ALA A 39 -8.70 -14.14 -10.40
C ALA A 39 -7.68 -13.60 -11.40
N ARG A 40 -8.10 -13.30 -12.63
CA ARG A 40 -7.21 -12.70 -13.63
C ARG A 40 -6.53 -11.40 -13.15
N TYR A 41 -7.25 -10.58 -12.40
CA TYR A 41 -6.75 -9.36 -11.79
C TYR A 41 -7.15 -9.32 -10.32
N LYS A 42 -6.20 -8.97 -9.45
CA LYS A 42 -6.38 -8.77 -8.01
C LYS A 42 -6.00 -7.33 -7.65
N GLY A 43 -6.53 -6.80 -6.54
CA GLY A 43 -6.20 -5.44 -6.15
C GLY A 43 -6.87 -4.99 -4.87
N MET A 44 -6.34 -3.89 -4.33
CA MET A 44 -6.81 -3.22 -3.12
C MET A 44 -7.15 -1.76 -3.44
N VAL A 45 -8.30 -1.31 -2.95
CA VAL A 45 -8.65 0.11 -2.88
C VAL A 45 -9.14 0.42 -1.48
N HIS A 46 -8.97 1.67 -1.06
CA HIS A 46 -9.42 2.10 0.25
C HIS A 46 -10.93 2.43 0.23
N TYR A 47 -11.64 2.22 1.33
CA TYR A 47 -13.10 2.46 1.40
C TYR A 47 -13.53 3.91 1.13
N ARG A 48 -12.62 4.88 1.30
CA ARG A 48 -12.83 6.32 1.01
C ARG A 48 -11.98 6.89 -0.13
N ARG A 49 -11.15 6.07 -0.78
CA ARG A 49 -10.27 6.55 -1.87
C ARG A 49 -10.27 5.53 -2.99
N PHE A 50 -10.52 6.00 -4.20
CA PHE A 50 -10.69 5.14 -5.37
C PHE A 50 -9.79 5.59 -6.52
N LEU A 51 -9.39 4.65 -7.38
CA LEU A 51 -8.71 4.98 -8.62
C LEU A 51 -9.67 5.70 -9.58
N LYS A 52 -9.19 6.78 -10.17
CA LYS A 52 -9.94 7.69 -11.04
C LYS A 52 -9.81 7.26 -12.49
N ALA A 53 -10.93 7.23 -13.23
CA ALA A 53 -10.87 7.04 -14.67
C ALA A 53 -10.18 8.26 -15.34
N PRO A 54 -9.17 8.06 -16.20
CA PRO A 54 -8.42 9.13 -16.85
C PRO A 54 -9.33 10.17 -17.53
N GLY A 55 -9.06 11.45 -17.34
CA GLY A 55 -9.82 12.54 -17.99
C GLY A 55 -11.25 12.75 -17.47
N THR A 56 -11.71 11.99 -16.47
CA THR A 56 -13.09 12.09 -15.96
C THR A 56 -13.14 12.54 -14.51
N GLY A 57 -14.33 12.74 -13.92
CA GLY A 57 -14.52 12.94 -12.47
C GLY A 57 -14.91 11.67 -11.69
N ARG A 58 -14.89 10.49 -12.32
CA ARG A 58 -15.49 9.26 -11.77
C ARG A 58 -14.49 8.17 -11.41
N VAL A 59 -14.95 7.23 -10.60
CA VAL A 59 -14.21 5.99 -10.30
C VAL A 59 -14.05 5.18 -11.59
N ILE A 60 -12.87 4.57 -11.75
CA ILE A 60 -12.57 3.69 -12.90
C ILE A 60 -13.44 2.43 -12.86
N GLY A 61 -14.02 2.08 -14.01
CA GLY A 61 -14.90 0.92 -14.16
C GLY A 61 -14.15 -0.37 -14.53
N ARG A 62 -14.85 -1.51 -14.45
CA ARG A 62 -14.29 -2.85 -14.74
C ARG A 62 -13.66 -2.95 -16.13
N GLU A 63 -14.36 -2.50 -17.17
CA GLU A 63 -13.86 -2.57 -18.55
C GLU A 63 -12.62 -1.69 -18.75
N GLU A 64 -12.60 -0.51 -18.14
CA GLU A 64 -11.44 0.39 -18.21
C GLU A 64 -10.24 -0.16 -17.44
N ILE A 65 -10.45 -0.81 -16.29
CA ILE A 65 -9.39 -1.53 -15.58
C ILE A 65 -8.81 -2.61 -16.50
N ALA A 66 -9.67 -3.44 -17.10
CA ALA A 66 -9.24 -4.53 -17.96
C ALA A 66 -8.47 -4.03 -19.20
N ASN A 67 -8.96 -2.96 -19.83
CA ASN A 67 -8.29 -2.31 -20.95
C ASN A 67 -6.96 -1.67 -20.51
N ALA A 68 -6.94 -1.02 -19.34
CA ALA A 68 -5.73 -0.38 -18.84
C ALA A 68 -4.64 -1.38 -18.44
N LEU A 69 -5.01 -2.59 -18.02
CA LEU A 69 -4.09 -3.70 -17.72
C LEU A 69 -3.75 -4.55 -18.96
N SER A 70 -4.17 -4.14 -20.16
CA SER A 70 -3.82 -4.90 -21.38
C SER A 70 -2.34 -4.80 -21.74
N ASP A 71 -1.70 -3.67 -21.45
CA ASP A 71 -0.32 -3.36 -21.82
C ASP A 71 0.61 -3.11 -20.63
N VAL A 72 0.08 -3.08 -19.42
CA VAL A 72 0.86 -2.99 -18.17
C VAL A 72 0.43 -4.08 -17.19
N ASP A 73 1.15 -4.18 -16.08
CA ASP A 73 1.00 -5.26 -15.10
C ASP A 73 0.30 -4.77 -13.82
N LEU A 74 0.31 -3.45 -13.58
CA LEU A 74 -0.25 -2.83 -12.39
C LEU A 74 -0.84 -1.43 -12.66
N LEU A 75 -1.96 -1.11 -12.03
CA LEU A 75 -2.55 0.22 -11.94
C LEU A 75 -2.38 0.72 -10.51
N ILE A 76 -1.78 1.89 -10.34
CA ILE A 76 -1.45 2.46 -9.03
C ILE A 76 -1.82 3.95 -9.00
N PRO A 77 -2.04 4.57 -7.83
CA PRO A 77 -2.21 6.02 -7.75
C PRO A 77 -0.89 6.73 -8.09
N TYR A 78 -0.94 8.03 -8.40
CA TYR A 78 0.27 8.86 -8.42
C TYR A 78 0.97 8.85 -7.06
N ARG A 79 2.30 8.89 -7.07
CA ARG A 79 3.11 9.04 -5.85
C ARG A 79 2.71 10.31 -5.11
N TRP A 80 2.68 10.21 -3.79
CA TRP A 80 2.57 11.35 -2.91
C TRP A 80 3.93 11.98 -2.68
N GLU A 81 3.98 13.30 -2.60
CA GLU A 81 5.21 14.07 -2.35
C GLU A 81 5.27 14.49 -0.89
N VAL A 82 6.43 14.26 -0.27
CA VAL A 82 6.69 14.65 1.11
C VAL A 82 6.59 16.16 1.25
N ALA A 83 5.60 16.60 2.01
CA ALA A 83 5.39 18.01 2.32
C ALA A 83 6.63 18.61 3.01
N GLY A 84 6.90 19.88 2.68
CA GLY A 84 7.95 20.65 3.35
C GLY A 84 7.54 21.06 4.76
N GLU A 85 8.54 21.24 5.62
CA GLU A 85 8.33 21.42 7.06
C GLU A 85 8.35 22.87 7.53
N GLY A 86 8.48 23.83 6.60
CA GLY A 86 8.81 25.22 6.95
C GLY A 86 10.20 25.41 7.58
N ILE A 87 10.91 24.34 7.93
CA ILE A 87 12.29 24.32 8.42
C ILE A 87 13.20 23.91 7.26
N ALA A 88 13.99 24.85 6.74
CA ALA A 88 14.78 24.66 5.52
C ALA A 88 15.86 23.57 5.63
N THR A 89 16.28 23.21 6.84
CA THR A 89 17.40 22.29 7.08
C THR A 89 17.00 20.82 7.13
N ILE A 90 15.71 20.48 7.27
CA ILE A 90 15.28 19.08 7.32
C ILE A 90 14.99 18.59 5.90
N PRO A 91 15.74 17.58 5.40
CA PRO A 91 15.49 17.02 4.09
C PRO A 91 14.07 16.45 3.97
N LYS A 92 13.42 16.68 2.83
CA LYS A 92 12.09 16.12 2.53
C LYS A 92 12.19 14.68 2.04
N THR A 93 12.55 13.77 2.94
CA THR A 93 12.73 12.35 2.62
C THR A 93 11.60 11.50 3.18
N VAL A 94 11.35 10.33 2.59
CA VAL A 94 10.39 9.34 3.10
C VAL A 94 10.75 8.92 4.53
N MET A 95 12.05 8.73 4.82
CA MET A 95 12.54 8.39 6.16
C MET A 95 12.22 9.47 7.18
N ASN A 96 12.51 10.74 6.86
CA ASN A 96 12.19 11.84 7.77
C ASN A 96 10.68 11.97 7.95
N GLN A 97 9.90 11.78 6.88
CA GLN A 97 8.44 11.80 6.99
C GLN A 97 7.91 10.73 7.93
N TYR A 98 8.43 9.50 7.86
CA TYR A 98 8.02 8.43 8.77
C TYR A 98 8.41 8.75 10.21
N GLY A 99 9.68 9.10 10.48
CA GLY A 99 10.16 9.36 11.84
C GLY A 99 9.48 10.52 12.57
N ARG A 100 8.81 11.41 11.82
CA ARG A 100 7.97 12.48 12.39
C ARG A 100 6.55 12.02 12.71
N ALA A 101 6.02 11.12 11.91
CA ALA A 101 4.64 10.65 12.02
C ALA A 101 4.52 9.40 12.91
N HIS A 102 5.59 8.63 13.04
CA HIS A 102 5.63 7.28 13.60
C HIS A 102 6.95 7.02 14.33
N ALA A 103 7.07 5.88 15.01
CA ALA A 103 8.28 5.50 15.72
C ALA A 103 9.41 5.16 14.73
N ALA A 104 10.44 6.00 14.64
CA ALA A 104 11.54 5.80 13.68
C ALA A 104 12.25 4.44 13.82
N GLY A 105 12.23 3.83 15.01
CA GLY A 105 12.76 2.49 15.26
C GLY A 105 12.12 1.41 14.37
N ASP A 106 10.83 1.53 14.06
CA ASP A 106 10.11 0.57 13.20
C ASP A 106 10.78 0.43 11.84
N LEU A 107 11.22 1.55 11.25
CA LEU A 107 11.88 1.55 9.94
C LEU A 107 13.28 0.94 10.00
N LEU A 108 14.01 1.15 11.11
CA LEU A 108 15.35 0.58 11.27
C LEU A 108 15.27 -0.93 11.40
N GLU A 109 14.33 -1.43 12.19
CA GLU A 109 14.07 -2.85 12.34
C GLU A 109 13.55 -3.48 11.04
N THR A 110 12.62 -2.81 10.36
CA THR A 110 12.13 -3.26 9.03
C THR A 110 13.29 -3.33 8.03
N PHE A 111 14.21 -2.36 8.04
CA PHE A 111 15.38 -2.39 7.17
C PHE A 111 16.29 -3.59 7.48
N ALA A 112 16.56 -3.86 8.76
CA ALA A 112 17.35 -5.02 9.18
C ALA A 112 16.70 -6.35 8.73
N ILE A 113 15.38 -6.45 8.85
CA ILE A 113 14.60 -7.61 8.37
C ILE A 113 14.72 -7.77 6.85
N VAL A 114 14.61 -6.66 6.10
CA VAL A 114 14.78 -6.69 4.64
C VAL A 114 16.19 -7.11 4.26
N GLU A 115 17.23 -6.62 4.95
CA GLU A 115 18.61 -7.04 4.69
C GLU A 115 18.84 -8.52 5.01
N GLU A 116 18.16 -9.07 6.02
CA GLU A 116 18.25 -10.48 6.40
C GLU A 116 17.54 -11.39 5.39
N LEU A 117 16.26 -11.12 5.10
CA LEU A 117 15.42 -12.00 4.28
C LEU A 117 15.64 -11.80 2.77
N PHE A 118 15.91 -10.56 2.36
CA PHE A 118 15.96 -10.13 0.96
C PHE A 118 17.15 -9.19 0.73
N PRO A 119 18.41 -9.64 0.92
CA PRO A 119 19.59 -8.77 0.92
C PRO A 119 19.76 -7.95 -0.37
N ASP A 120 19.23 -8.44 -1.48
CA ASP A 120 19.28 -7.77 -2.78
C ASP A 120 18.26 -6.61 -2.93
N TYR A 121 17.37 -6.40 -1.95
CA TYR A 121 16.48 -5.24 -1.83
C TYR A 121 17.13 -4.05 -1.11
N ARG A 122 18.29 -4.23 -0.48
CA ARG A 122 18.98 -3.21 0.32
C ARG A 122 19.08 -1.85 -0.40
N ASN A 123 19.53 -1.85 -1.65
CA ASN A 123 19.73 -0.61 -2.40
C ASN A 123 18.40 0.06 -2.77
N ALA A 124 17.37 -0.73 -3.09
CA ALA A 124 16.02 -0.21 -3.34
C ALA A 124 15.44 0.43 -2.07
N PHE A 125 15.58 -0.24 -0.93
CA PHE A 125 15.13 0.29 0.36
C PHE A 125 15.79 1.64 0.67
N LEU A 126 17.13 1.70 0.64
CA LEU A 126 17.86 2.93 0.92
C LEU A 126 17.56 4.06 -0.08
N LYS A 127 17.32 3.71 -1.35
CA LYS A 127 16.92 4.69 -2.36
C LYS A 127 15.56 5.29 -2.04
N VAL A 128 14.56 4.46 -1.75
CA VAL A 128 13.20 4.92 -1.41
C VAL A 128 13.21 5.76 -0.13
N MET A 129 13.95 5.36 0.90
CA MET A 129 14.04 6.11 2.15
C MET A 129 14.63 7.51 1.98
N ARG A 130 15.48 7.72 0.96
CA ARG A 130 16.08 9.01 0.60
C ARG A 130 15.26 9.80 -0.43
N ASP A 131 14.32 9.17 -1.11
CA ASP A 131 13.44 9.84 -2.07
C ASP A 131 12.47 10.78 -1.32
N SER A 132 11.90 11.74 -2.05
CA SER A 132 10.85 12.65 -1.57
C SER A 132 9.44 12.19 -1.95
N LYS A 133 9.32 11.02 -2.59
CA LYS A 133 8.06 10.52 -3.14
C LYS A 133 7.85 9.03 -2.87
N PHE A 134 6.64 8.65 -2.49
CA PHE A 134 6.26 7.25 -2.28
C PHE A 134 4.78 7.02 -2.57
N PHE A 135 4.34 5.77 -2.67
CA PHE A 135 2.94 5.42 -2.87
C PHE A 135 2.22 5.26 -1.52
N LEU A 136 1.12 5.98 -1.34
CA LEU A 136 0.31 5.95 -0.12
C LEU A 136 -0.92 5.03 -0.28
N ALA A 137 -1.52 4.69 0.87
CA ALA A 137 -2.83 4.07 1.01
C ALA A 137 -2.96 2.62 0.55
N ASN A 138 -1.85 1.91 0.28
CA ASN A 138 -1.86 0.50 -0.11
C ASN A 138 -2.83 0.20 -1.28
N MET A 139 -2.98 1.15 -2.22
CA MET A 139 -3.93 1.04 -3.33
C MET A 139 -3.23 0.62 -4.63
N TYR A 140 -3.69 -0.47 -5.23
CA TYR A 140 -3.22 -0.94 -6.52
C TYR A 140 -4.17 -2.01 -7.10
N ILE A 141 -4.18 -2.17 -8.41
CA ILE A 141 -4.91 -3.26 -9.10
C ILE A 141 -3.99 -3.83 -10.17
N GLY A 142 -3.73 -5.12 -10.18
CA GLY A 142 -2.77 -5.73 -11.10
C GLY A 142 -3.13 -7.14 -11.49
N ARG A 143 -2.24 -7.76 -12.27
CA ARG A 143 -2.30 -9.19 -12.55
C ARG A 143 -2.12 -9.98 -11.26
N GLN A 144 -2.73 -11.17 -11.19
CA GLN A 144 -2.65 -12.01 -10.00
C GLN A 144 -1.21 -12.32 -9.61
N GLU A 145 -0.36 -12.68 -10.56
CA GLU A 145 1.04 -13.01 -10.32
C GLU A 145 1.82 -11.85 -9.69
N VAL A 146 1.49 -10.60 -10.05
CA VAL A 146 2.11 -9.39 -9.48
C VAL A 146 1.60 -9.13 -8.07
N PHE A 147 0.30 -9.36 -7.84
CA PHE A 147 -0.32 -9.21 -6.53
C PHE A 147 0.21 -10.25 -5.53
N ASP A 148 0.32 -11.50 -5.98
CA ASP A 148 0.74 -12.62 -5.15
C ASP A 148 2.23 -12.52 -4.81
N ASP A 149 3.09 -12.17 -5.77
CA ASP A 149 4.54 -11.94 -5.53
C ASP A 149 4.77 -10.81 -4.51
N TYR A 150 4.08 -9.68 -4.66
CA TYR A 150 4.16 -8.59 -3.68
C TYR A 150 3.64 -9.02 -2.31
N SER A 151 2.53 -9.77 -2.26
CA SER A 151 1.93 -10.20 -0.98
C SER A 151 2.84 -11.18 -0.25
N GLU A 152 3.43 -12.16 -0.95
CA GLU A 152 4.39 -13.09 -0.37
C GLU A 152 5.59 -12.35 0.24
N TRP A 153 6.20 -11.43 -0.52
CA TRP A 153 7.32 -10.63 -0.05
C TRP A 153 6.95 -9.74 1.14
N LEU A 154 5.81 -9.05 1.06
CA LEU A 154 5.34 -8.14 2.12
C LEU A 154 5.08 -8.92 3.42
N PHE A 155 4.30 -10.00 3.37
CA PHE A 155 3.91 -10.72 4.58
C PHE A 155 5.08 -11.47 5.23
N ALA A 156 6.07 -11.94 4.46
CA ALA A 156 7.31 -12.47 5.03
C ALA A 156 8.04 -11.44 5.93
N ILE A 157 8.10 -10.18 5.49
CA ILE A 157 8.70 -9.08 6.28
C ILE A 157 7.83 -8.74 7.49
N LEU A 158 6.52 -8.55 7.29
CA LEU A 158 5.62 -8.13 8.36
C LEU A 158 5.45 -9.21 9.44
N ASP A 159 5.44 -10.49 9.08
CA ASP A 159 5.38 -11.59 10.05
C ASP A 159 6.66 -11.67 10.89
N LYS A 160 7.83 -11.41 10.28
CA LYS A 160 9.08 -11.34 11.03
C LYS A 160 9.12 -10.11 11.95
N PHE A 161 8.65 -8.96 11.49
CA PHE A 161 8.52 -7.76 12.33
C PHE A 161 7.54 -7.99 13.50
N ALA A 162 6.44 -8.69 13.25
CA ALA A 162 5.46 -9.02 14.29
C ALA A 162 6.02 -9.92 15.40
N ALA A 163 7.07 -10.70 15.13
CA ALA A 163 7.68 -11.58 16.12
C ALA A 163 8.49 -10.82 17.19
N SER A 164 8.94 -9.61 16.89
CA SER A 164 9.75 -8.76 17.78
C SER A 164 9.03 -7.48 18.23
N CYS A 165 7.94 -7.09 17.57
CA CYS A 165 7.18 -5.88 17.88
C CYS A 165 6.25 -6.06 19.09
N ASP A 166 6.43 -5.24 20.14
CA ASP A 166 5.46 -5.12 21.24
C ASP A 166 4.50 -3.94 21.00
N LEU A 167 3.29 -4.25 20.56
CA LEU A 167 2.26 -3.25 20.24
C LEU A 167 1.83 -2.39 21.44
N ARG A 168 2.11 -2.83 22.68
CA ARG A 168 1.79 -2.06 23.90
C ARG A 168 2.66 -0.81 24.03
N GLU A 169 3.80 -0.76 23.36
CA GLU A 169 4.75 0.37 23.46
C GLU A 169 4.32 1.61 22.65
N TYR A 170 3.40 1.46 21.68
CA TYR A 170 2.99 2.56 20.78
C TYR A 170 2.08 3.62 21.43
N GLY A 171 1.58 3.36 22.65
CA GLY A 171 0.83 4.33 23.47
C GLY A 171 -0.54 4.78 22.95
N THR A 172 -0.85 4.61 21.67
CA THR A 172 -2.14 4.97 21.05
C THR A 172 -2.57 3.94 20.02
N ALA A 173 -3.89 3.73 19.90
CA ALA A 173 -4.45 2.84 18.87
C ALA A 173 -4.08 3.25 17.44
N TYR A 174 -3.83 4.55 17.20
CA TYR A 174 -3.37 5.03 15.90
C TYR A 174 -1.94 4.57 15.60
N GLN A 175 -1.01 4.72 16.55
CA GLN A 175 0.38 4.31 16.36
C GLN A 175 0.53 2.79 16.30
N SER A 176 -0.36 2.03 16.94
CA SER A 176 -0.41 0.57 16.83
C SER A 176 -0.78 0.06 15.42
N ARG A 177 -1.08 0.94 14.45
CA ARG A 177 -1.31 0.61 13.03
C ARG A 177 -0.02 0.50 12.21
N VAL A 178 1.10 0.24 12.90
CA VAL A 178 2.47 0.23 12.36
C VAL A 178 2.61 -0.57 11.07
N TYR A 179 1.99 -1.75 10.97
CA TYR A 179 2.07 -2.61 9.79
C TYR A 179 1.51 -1.93 8.52
N GLY A 180 0.39 -1.21 8.66
CA GLY A 180 -0.18 -0.43 7.56
C GLY A 180 0.70 0.76 7.16
N PHE A 181 1.41 1.37 8.13
CA PHE A 181 2.35 2.45 7.83
C PHE A 181 3.61 1.93 7.12
N LEU A 182 4.17 0.80 7.58
CA LEU A 182 5.32 0.16 6.98
C LEU A 182 5.01 -0.31 5.55
N SER A 183 3.83 -0.92 5.32
CA SER A 183 3.46 -1.46 4.01
C SER A 183 3.42 -0.40 2.91
N GLU A 184 3.01 0.84 3.20
CA GLU A 184 3.03 1.94 2.22
C GLU A 184 4.46 2.21 1.70
N ARG A 185 5.46 2.10 2.57
CA ARG A 185 6.87 2.31 2.21
C ARG A 185 7.39 1.09 1.49
N LEU A 186 7.12 -0.10 2.04
CA LEU A 186 7.54 -1.39 1.49
C LEU A 186 7.00 -1.61 0.07
N PHE A 187 5.76 -1.19 -0.25
CA PHE A 187 5.24 -1.24 -1.60
C PHE A 187 6.10 -0.45 -2.60
N THR A 188 6.56 0.73 -2.19
CA THR A 188 7.45 1.55 -3.03
C THR A 188 8.82 0.91 -3.19
N VAL A 189 9.34 0.27 -2.13
CA VAL A 189 10.60 -0.48 -2.17
C VAL A 189 10.50 -1.68 -3.10
N TRP A 190 9.41 -2.43 -3.05
CA TRP A 190 9.17 -3.56 -3.93
C TRP A 190 9.10 -3.15 -5.40
N LEU A 191 8.39 -2.07 -5.73
CA LEU A 191 8.37 -1.54 -7.10
C LEU A 191 9.74 -1.01 -7.57
N GLU A 192 10.51 -0.40 -6.67
CA GLU A 192 11.86 0.09 -6.99
C GLU A 192 12.82 -1.05 -7.31
N LYS A 193 12.68 -2.19 -6.62
CA LYS A 193 13.47 -3.40 -6.88
C LYS A 193 13.01 -4.13 -8.15
N ASN A 194 11.70 -4.31 -8.32
CA ASN A 194 11.11 -5.12 -9.39
C ASN A 194 10.82 -4.26 -10.63
N THR A 195 11.89 -3.75 -11.25
CA THR A 195 11.81 -2.81 -12.39
C THR A 195 11.18 -3.38 -13.66
N THR A 196 10.99 -4.70 -13.73
CA THR A 196 10.26 -5.37 -14.83
C THR A 196 8.75 -5.21 -14.73
N VAL A 197 8.21 -4.88 -13.55
CA VAL A 197 6.78 -4.63 -13.35
C VAL A 197 6.40 -3.29 -13.96
N ARG A 198 5.67 -3.33 -15.08
CA ARG A 198 5.22 -2.10 -15.75
C ARG A 198 3.93 -1.64 -15.09
N TYR A 199 3.85 -0.36 -14.76
CA TYR A 199 2.67 0.19 -14.11
C TYR A 199 2.17 1.47 -14.75
N ARG A 200 0.86 1.70 -14.66
CA ARG A 200 0.20 2.95 -15.05
C ARG A 200 -0.30 3.68 -13.80
N ARG A 201 0.01 4.97 -13.73
CA ARG A 201 -0.45 5.84 -12.65
C ARG A 201 -1.81 6.44 -12.98
N LEU A 202 -2.73 6.39 -12.02
CA LEU A 202 -4.06 6.95 -12.11
C LEU A 202 -4.28 8.03 -11.04
N GLY A 203 -5.22 8.93 -11.31
CA GLY A 203 -5.67 9.86 -10.29
C GLY A 203 -6.35 9.14 -9.13
N MET A 204 -6.43 9.79 -7.97
CA MET A 204 -7.18 9.29 -6.82
C MET A 204 -8.38 10.21 -6.57
N LEU A 205 -9.55 9.61 -6.36
CA LEU A 205 -10.77 10.31 -5.98
C LEU A 205 -11.11 10.11 -4.51
N ARG A 206 -11.65 11.16 -3.90
CA ARG A 206 -12.28 11.18 -2.58
C ARG A 206 -13.71 11.66 -2.76
N PRO A 207 -14.69 10.77 -2.94
CA PRO A 207 -16.06 11.15 -3.26
C PRO A 207 -16.68 12.07 -2.21
N ASP A 208 -16.26 11.94 -0.95
CA ASP A 208 -16.62 12.77 0.20
C ASP A 208 -16.08 14.21 0.15
N LYS A 209 -15.16 14.51 -0.78
CA LYS A 209 -14.57 15.84 -0.98
C LYS A 209 -14.91 16.46 -2.34
N VAL A 210 -15.86 15.90 -3.07
CA VAL A 210 -16.47 16.62 -4.20
C VAL A 210 -17.35 17.71 -3.58
N VAL A 211 -16.71 18.83 -3.24
CA VAL A 211 -17.41 20.09 -3.00
C VAL A 211 -18.19 20.35 -4.28
N GLU A 212 -19.50 20.55 -4.14
CA GLU A 212 -20.33 21.13 -5.18
C GLU A 212 -19.61 22.35 -5.73
N SER A 213 -19.06 22.25 -6.94
CA SER A 213 -18.93 23.43 -7.77
C SER A 213 -20.35 23.80 -8.19
N THR A 214 -21.08 24.46 -7.28
CA THR A 214 -22.31 25.17 -7.60
C THR A 214 -21.94 26.43 -8.40
N PRO A 215 -22.86 26.90 -9.26
CA PRO A 215 -22.77 26.94 -10.71
C PRO A 215 -21.79 27.98 -11.28
#